data_AF-A0A660ZDK8-F1
#
_entry.id   AF-A0A660ZDK8-F1
#
_cell.length_a   1.000
_cell.length_b   1.000
_cell.length_c   1.000
_cell.angle_alpha   90.00
_cell.angle_beta   90.00
_cell.angle_gamma   90.00
#
_symmetry.space_group_name_H-M   'P 1'
#
loop_
_entity.id
_entity.type
_entity.pdbx_description
1 polymer ?
#
loop_
_entity_poly.entity_id
_entity_poly.type
_entity_poly.pdbx_seq_one_letter_code
_entity_poly.pdbx_strand_id
1 'polypeptide(L)' 'MRNRKRKNPPSGSKLSKETPLFKQYKEIKAKYPDEILLFRIGDFYETFL' A
#
# COMPACT_ATOMS: atom_id res chain seq x y z
N MET A 1 38.38 27.63 2.09
CA MET A 1 37.00 27.35 2.54
C MET A 1 36.06 27.18 1.35
N ARG A 2 35.63 25.96 1.02
CA ARG A 2 34.53 25.67 0.10
C ARG A 2 33.93 24.32 0.53
N ASN A 3 33.06 24.36 1.53
CA ASN A 3 32.38 23.17 2.05
C ASN A 3 31.36 22.70 1.00
N ARG A 4 31.75 21.74 0.16
CA ARG A 4 30.81 20.95 -0.65
C ARG A 4 29.97 20.13 0.32
N LYS A 5 28.80 20.67 0.71
CA LYS A 5 27.75 19.92 1.41
C LYS A 5 27.53 18.60 0.67
N ARG A 6 27.90 17.48 1.29
CA ARG A 6 27.49 16.15 0.83
C ARG A 6 25.96 16.12 0.88
N LYS A 7 25.31 16.12 -0.28
CA LYS A 7 23.88 15.81 -0.36
C LYS A 7 23.74 14.31 -0.11
N ASN A 8 23.41 13.92 1.12
CA ASN A 8 22.94 12.57 1.38
C ASN A 8 21.62 12.38 0.60
N PRO A 9 21.44 11.28 -0.16
CA PRO A 9 20.12 10.97 -0.71
C PRO A 9 19.14 10.74 0.47
N PRO A 10 17.89 11.22 0.38
CA PRO A 10 16.91 10.97 1.43
C PRO A 10 16.69 9.46 1.54
N SER A 11 16.77 8.97 2.77
CA SER A 11 16.62 7.57 3.11
C SER A 11 15.24 7.05 2.72
N GLY A 12 15.24 5.97 1.93
CA GLY A 12 14.26 4.89 2.04
C GLY A 12 12.81 5.24 1.71
N SER A 13 12.46 5.32 0.44
CA SER A 13 11.14 4.88 0.01
C SER A 13 11.29 3.51 -0.65
N LYS A 14 10.96 2.45 0.09
CA LYS A 14 10.57 1.20 -0.57
C LYS A 14 9.31 1.56 -1.38
N LEU A 15 9.46 1.80 -2.68
CA LEU A 15 8.34 1.74 -3.61
C LEU A 15 7.92 0.27 -3.68
N SER A 16 7.24 -0.21 -2.63
CA SER A 16 6.40 -1.39 -2.75
C SER A 16 5.37 -1.03 -3.81
N LYS A 17 5.55 -1.52 -5.04
CA LYS A 17 4.55 -1.41 -6.10
C LYS A 17 3.32 -2.14 -5.58
N GLU A 18 2.41 -1.39 -4.97
CA GLU A 18 1.13 -1.93 -4.51
C GLU A 18 0.43 -2.56 -5.71
N THR A 19 -0.10 -3.76 -5.52
CA THR A 19 -0.86 -4.40 -6.57
C THR A 19 -2.14 -3.59 -6.79
N PRO A 20 -2.67 -3.53 -8.03
CA PRO A 20 -3.96 -2.88 -8.29
C PRO A 20 -5.08 -3.38 -7.36
N LEU A 21 -5.07 -4.67 -7.03
CA LEU A 21 -6.00 -5.29 -6.09
C LEU A 21 -5.85 -4.73 -4.66
N PHE A 22 -4.62 -4.56 -4.17
CA PHE A 22 -4.39 -4.04 -2.83
C PHE A 22 -4.76 -2.56 -2.71
N LYS A 23 -4.61 -1.79 -3.79
CA LYS A 23 -5.09 -0.41 -3.86
C LYS A 23 -6.62 -0.36 -3.71
N GLN A 24 -7.34 -1.20 -4.44
CA GLN A 24 -8.80 -1.32 -4.34
C GLN A 24 -9.24 -1.75 -2.95
N TYR A 25 -8.55 -2.71 -2.35
CA TYR A 25 -8.80 -3.13 -0.96
C TYR A 25 -8.73 -1.94 0.02
N LYS A 26 -7.65 -1.16 -0.04
CA LYS A 26 -7.47 0.01 0.84
C LYS A 26 -8.56 1.07 0.64
N GLU A 27 -8.92 1.37 -0.60
CA GLU A 27 -9.94 2.37 -0.91
C GLU A 27 -11.32 1.97 -0.35
N ILE A 28 -11.67 0.68 -0.39
CA ILE A 28 -12.95 0.19 0.14
C ILE A 28 -12.88 0.08 1.67
N LYS A 29 -11.77 -0.43 2.24
CA LYS A 29 -11.59 -0.55 3.71
C LYS A 29 -11.60 0.80 4.40
N ALA A 30 -11.09 1.85 3.76
CA ALA A 30 -11.16 3.21 4.29
C ALA A 30 -12.60 3.74 4.40
N LYS A 31 -13.52 3.27 3.56
CA LYS A 31 -14.95 3.64 3.63
C LYS A 31 -15.72 2.82 4.66
N TYR A 32 -15.28 1.59 4.92
CA TYR A 32 -15.93 0.63 5.83
C TYR A 32 -14.89 0.03 6.80
N PRO A 33 -14.35 0.84 7.73
CA PRO A 33 -13.24 0.43 8.59
C PRO A 33 -13.58 -0.76 9.49
N ASP A 34 -14.83 -0.86 9.94
CA ASP A 34 -15.27 -1.88 10.91
C ASP A 34 -15.93 -3.11 10.26
N GLU A 35 -16.03 -3.15 8.94
CA GLU A 35 -16.65 -4.25 8.21
C GLU A 35 -15.63 -5.28 7.70
N ILE A 36 -16.10 -6.51 7.50
CA ILE A 36 -15.32 -7.58 6.86
C ILE A 36 -15.46 -7.46 5.34
N LEU A 37 -14.34 -7.27 4.65
CA LEU A 37 -14.32 -7.20 3.19
C LEU A 37 -14.06 -8.58 2.60
N LEU A 38 -15.07 -9.08 1.88
CA LEU A 38 -15.03 -10.34 1.16
C LEU A 38 -14.83 -10.09 -0.33
N PHE A 39 -13.74 -10.61 -0.89
CA PHE A 39 -13.44 -10.56 -2.31
C PHE A 39 -13.84 -11.89 -2.96
N ARG A 40 -14.70 -11.83 -3.97
CA ARG A 40 -15.04 -13.02 -4.75
C ARG A 40 -13.91 -13.37 -5.68
N ILE A 41 -13.36 -14.58 -5.52
CA ILE A 41 -12.30 -15.12 -6.38
C ILE A 41 -12.74 -16.52 -6.80
N GLY A 42 -13.25 -16.65 -8.02
CA GLY A 42 -13.92 -17.86 -8.49
C GLY A 42 -15.22 -18.14 -7.72
N ASP A 43 -15.28 -19.31 -7.11
CA ASP A 43 -16.44 -19.81 -6.36
C ASP A 43 -16.37 -19.52 -4.85
N PHE A 44 -15.30 -18.87 -4.39
CA PHE A 44 -15.08 -18.56 -2.98
C PHE A 44 -15.00 -17.06 -2.71
N TYR A 45 -15.17 -16.72 -1.43
CA TYR A 45 -14.95 -15.38 -0.90
C TYR A 45 -13.73 -15.40 0.03
N GLU A 46 -12.77 -14.52 -0.22
CA GLU A 46 -11.52 -14.41 0.55
C GLU A 46 -11.40 -13.04 1.24
N THR A 47 -10.69 -13.02 2.37
CA THR A 47 -10.30 -11.80 3.10
C THR A 47 -8.79 -11.64 3.05
N PHE A 48 -8.32 -10.41 2.88
CA PHE A 48 -6.89 -10.08 2.97
C PHE A 48 -6.58 -9.50 4.34
N LEU A 49 -5.72 -10.18 5.13
CA LEU A 49 -5.21 -9.69 6.42
C LEU A 49 -3.96 -8.82 6.24
#